data_AF-A0A7G9Z2L8-F1
#
_entry.id   AF-A0A7G9Z2L8-F1
#
_cell.length_a   1.000
_cell.length_b   1.000
_cell.length_c   1.000
_cell.angle_alpha   90.00
_cell.angle_beta   90.00
_cell.angle_gamma   90.00
#
_symmetry.space_group_name_H-M   'P 1'
#
loop_
_entity.id
_entity.type
_entity.pdbx_description
1 polymer ?
#
loop_
_entity_poly.entity_id
_entity_poly.type
_entity_poly.pdbx_seq_one_letter_code
_entity_poly.pdbx_strand_id
1 'polypeptide(L)'
;MKDAEAKPLTDEEMEKVIRELFFEKVERTVKQNGKVKFEGKRYHVGRKMSGETVEVTVTLRGVEVWHNGAFVKRWKYWEYVLGIAAGYMLEKYLL
;
A
#
# COMPACT_ATOMS: atom_id res chain seq x y z
N MET A 1 34.91 -1.37 -17.63
CA MET A 1 33.82 -0.60 -17.00
C MET A 1 33.85 -0.98 -15.53
N LYS A 2 33.96 0.00 -14.61
CA LYS A 2 33.91 -0.31 -13.18
C LYS A 2 32.45 -0.60 -12.86
N ASP A 3 32.18 -1.84 -12.46
CA ASP A 3 30.91 -2.21 -11.85
C ASP A 3 30.70 -1.29 -10.65
N ALA A 4 29.74 -0.37 -10.76
CA ALA A 4 29.30 0.41 -9.64
C ALA A 4 28.56 -0.56 -8.72
N GLU A 5 29.26 -1.10 -7.72
CA GLU A 5 28.63 -1.84 -6.63
C GLU A 5 27.52 -0.94 -6.05
N ALA A 6 26.27 -1.32 -6.28
CA ALA A 6 25.13 -0.64 -5.70
C ALA A 6 25.29 -0.74 -4.18
N LYS A 7 25.60 0.40 -3.54
CA LYS A 7 25.74 0.47 -2.09
C LYS A 7 24.40 0.04 -1.47
N PRO A 8 24.39 -0.96 -0.56
CA PRO A 8 23.17 -1.37 0.10
C PRO A 8 22.60 -0.19 0.91
N LEU A 9 21.29 0.02 0.79
CA LEU A 9 20.58 1.04 1.56
C LEU A 9 20.79 0.78 3.05
N THR A 10 21.00 1.86 3.78
CA THR A 10 20.96 1.79 5.25
C THR A 10 19.55 1.50 5.73
N ASP A 11 19.40 0.99 6.95
CA ASP A 11 18.09 0.69 7.54
C ASP A 11 17.17 1.93 7.60
N GLU A 12 17.74 3.12 7.80
CA GLU A 12 17.00 4.40 7.80
C GLU A 12 16.54 4.83 6.40
N GLU A 13 17.37 4.61 5.37
CA GLU A 13 17.01 4.88 3.98
C GLU A 13 15.98 3.87 3.47
N MET A 14 16.13 2.60 3.86
CA MET A 14 15.11 1.58 3.66
C MET A 14 13.83 2.01 4.34
N GLU A 15 13.85 2.44 5.61
CA GLU A 15 12.66 2.87 6.33
C GLU A 15 12.00 4.11 5.69
N LYS A 16 12.79 5.07 5.23
CA LYS A 16 12.29 6.26 4.53
C LYS A 16 11.65 5.89 3.19
N VAL A 17 12.31 5.05 2.39
CA VAL A 17 11.74 4.51 1.16
C VAL A 17 10.45 3.75 1.47
N ILE A 18 10.45 2.87 2.48
CA ILE A 18 9.29 2.12 2.95
C ILE A 18 8.12 3.04 3.36
N ARG A 19 8.41 4.19 3.97
CA ARG A 19 7.42 5.20 4.41
C ARG A 19 6.92 6.07 3.26
N GLU A 20 7.76 6.37 2.28
CA GLU A 20 7.41 7.16 1.09
C GLU A 20 6.68 6.32 0.03
N LEU A 21 6.84 5.00 0.08
CA LEU A 21 6.24 4.05 -0.84
C LEU A 21 4.75 3.82 -0.53
N PHE A 22 3.96 4.87 -0.74
CA PHE A 22 2.57 4.75 -1.11
C PHE A 22 2.52 4.36 -2.58
N PHE A 23 2.12 3.13 -2.84
CA PHE A 23 2.16 2.60 -4.20
C PHE A 23 0.89 2.92 -4.97
N GLU A 24 -0.22 2.97 -4.25
CA GLU A 24 -1.52 3.27 -4.83
C GLU A 24 -2.40 3.90 -3.77
N LYS A 25 -2.98 5.05 -4.09
CA LYS A 25 -4.02 5.70 -3.31
C LYS A 25 -5.24 5.83 -4.19
N VAL A 26 -6.36 5.26 -3.76
CA VAL A 26 -7.59 5.28 -4.54
C VAL A 26 -8.83 5.43 -3.67
N GLU A 27 -9.76 6.28 -4.10
CA GLU A 27 -11.04 6.44 -3.42
C GLU A 27 -12.02 5.32 -3.80
N ARG A 28 -12.72 4.79 -2.79
CA ARG A 28 -13.74 3.76 -2.95
C ARG A 28 -14.92 4.03 -2.03
N THR A 29 -16.13 3.90 -2.57
CA THR A 29 -17.34 3.89 -1.75
C THR A 29 -17.51 2.53 -1.07
N VAL A 30 -17.73 2.54 0.23
CA VAL A 30 -18.04 1.35 1.02
C VAL A 30 -19.45 0.86 0.66
N LYS A 31 -19.55 -0.40 0.24
CA LYS A 31 -20.83 -1.03 -0.10
C LYS A 31 -21.68 -1.25 1.15
N GLN A 32 -22.99 -1.43 0.98
CA GLN A 32 -23.98 -1.62 2.05
C GLN A 32 -23.65 -2.74 3.05
N ASN A 33 -22.88 -3.75 2.63
CA ASN A 33 -22.40 -4.81 3.51
C ASN A 33 -21.13 -4.45 4.30
N GLY A 34 -20.72 -3.17 4.30
CA GLY A 34 -19.53 -2.67 4.97
C GLY A 34 -18.22 -3.12 4.34
N LYS A 35 -18.19 -3.37 3.02
CA LYS A 35 -16.99 -3.83 2.31
C LYS A 35 -16.60 -2.87 1.19
N VAL A 36 -15.29 -2.76 0.93
CA VAL A 36 -14.72 -2.14 -0.27
C VAL A 36 -14.12 -3.20 -1.18
N LYS A 37 -14.21 -2.99 -2.49
CA LYS A 37 -13.52 -3.83 -3.48
C LYS A 37 -12.28 -3.10 -3.98
N PHE A 38 -11.14 -3.78 -3.93
CA PHE A 38 -9.85 -3.27 -4.39
C PHE A 38 -9.05 -4.45 -4.96
N GLU A 39 -8.44 -4.31 -6.13
CA GLU A 39 -7.66 -5.35 -6.82
C GLU A 39 -8.32 -6.73 -6.81
N GLY A 40 -9.60 -6.78 -7.20
CA GLY A 40 -10.38 -8.03 -7.24
C GLY A 40 -10.79 -8.60 -5.88
N LYS A 41 -10.18 -8.16 -4.77
CA LYS A 41 -10.44 -8.63 -3.40
C LYS A 41 -11.42 -7.70 -2.66
N ARG A 42 -12.03 -8.22 -1.60
CA ARG A 42 -13.03 -7.50 -0.77
C ARG A 42 -12.51 -7.34 0.65
N TYR A 43 -12.47 -6.10 1.13
CA TYR A 43 -11.96 -5.76 2.47
C TYR A 43 -13.11 -5.27 3.37
N HIS A 44 -13.25 -5.83 4.56
CA HIS A 44 -14.37 -5.54 5.46
C HIS A 44 -14.09 -4.40 6.44
N VAL A 45 -14.42 -3.19 6.03
CA VAL A 45 -14.23 -1.94 6.77
C VAL A 45 -15.21 -1.83 7.95
N GLY A 46 -16.47 -2.21 7.74
CA GLY A 46 -17.52 -2.21 8.76
C GLY A 46 -18.83 -1.60 8.25
N ARG A 47 -19.98 -2.08 8.75
CA ARG A 47 -21.31 -1.62 8.30
C ARG A 47 -21.62 -0.16 8.63
N LYS A 48 -21.02 0.40 9.68
CA LYS A 48 -21.20 1.81 10.05
C LYS A 48 -20.62 2.78 9.01
N MET A 49 -19.71 2.29 8.16
CA MET A 49 -19.09 3.06 7.09
C MET A 49 -19.84 2.90 5.76
N SER A 50 -20.95 2.15 5.71
CA SER A 50 -21.69 1.90 4.47
C SER A 50 -22.16 3.22 3.83
N GLY A 51 -21.85 3.41 2.55
CA GLY A 51 -22.16 4.65 1.82
C GLY A 51 -21.05 5.71 1.87
N GLU A 52 -20.12 5.61 2.82
CA GLU A 52 -18.98 6.53 2.92
C GLU A 52 -17.97 6.29 1.79
N THR A 53 -17.34 7.37 1.33
CA THR A 53 -16.14 7.31 0.48
C THR A 53 -14.92 7.23 1.38
N VAL A 54 -14.08 6.22 1.17
CA VAL A 54 -12.84 6.01 1.90
C VAL A 54 -11.66 6.00 0.95
N GLU A 55 -10.49 6.41 1.46
CA GLU A 55 -9.23 6.26 0.75
C GLU A 55 -8.68 4.86 1.05
N VAL A 56 -8.46 4.08 0.01
CA VAL A 56 -7.75 2.81 0.08
C VAL A 56 -6.31 3.07 -0.35
N THR A 57 -5.37 2.71 0.52
CA THR A 57 -3.96 3.00 0.33
C THR A 57 -3.15 1.73 0.46
N VAL A 58 -2.25 1.49 -0.48
CA VAL A 58 -1.32 0.36 -0.42
C VAL A 58 0.01 0.83 0.14
N THR A 59 0.42 0.18 1.23
CA THR A 59 1.72 0.37 1.87
C THR A 59 2.44 -0.97 1.97
N LEU A 60 3.70 -0.97 2.35
CA LEU A 60 4.43 -2.23 2.64
C LEU A 60 3.85 -3.00 3.83
N ARG A 61 3.01 -2.37 4.65
CA ARG A 61 2.30 -3.04 5.75
C ARG A 61 0.99 -3.70 5.27
N GLY A 62 0.62 -3.51 4.01
CA GLY A 62 -0.55 -4.08 3.36
C GLY A 62 -1.52 -3.02 2.85
N VAL A 63 -2.81 -3.38 2.82
CA VAL A 63 -3.87 -2.47 2.39
C VAL A 63 -4.43 -1.74 3.60
N GLU A 64 -4.47 -0.42 3.54
CA GLU A 64 -5.00 0.46 4.56
C GLU A 64 -6.24 1.18 4.05
N VAL A 65 -7.14 1.47 4.96
CA VAL A 65 -8.32 2.29 4.69
C VAL A 65 -8.32 3.48 5.62
N TRP A 66 -8.52 4.65 5.04
CA TRP A 66 -8.56 5.94 5.70
C TRP A 66 -9.88 6.64 5.36
N HIS A 67 -10.42 7.41 6.31
CA HIS A 67 -11.64 8.19 6.12
C HIS A 67 -11.37 9.61 6.64
N ASN A 68 -11.48 10.62 5.76
CA ASN A 68 -11.22 12.01 6.10
C ASN A 68 -9.86 12.23 6.82
N GLY A 69 -8.81 11.55 6.34
CA GLY A 69 -7.47 11.61 6.93
C GLY A 69 -7.28 10.79 8.21
N ALA A 70 -8.33 10.16 8.75
CA ALA A 70 -8.23 9.27 9.91
C ALA A 70 -8.03 7.82 9.50
N PHE A 71 -7.08 7.14 10.13
CA PHE A 71 -6.85 5.71 9.92
C PHE A 71 -8.05 4.90 10.44
N VAL A 72 -8.60 4.02 9.59
CA VAL A 72 -9.72 3.15 9.95
C VAL A 72 -9.26 1.73 10.23
N LYS A 73 -8.56 1.11 9.27
CA LYS A 73 -8.20 -0.31 9.36
C LYS A 73 -7.09 -0.70 8.38
N ARG A 74 -6.37 -1.77 8.71
CA ARG A 74 -5.34 -2.40 7.85
C ARG A 74 -5.58 -3.90 7.69
N TRP A 75 -5.25 -4.42 6.51
CA TRP A 75 -5.13 -5.85 6.22
C TRP A 75 -3.74 -6.17 5.70
N LYS A 76 -3.13 -7.21 6.26
CA LYS A 76 -1.88 -7.76 5.72
C LYS A 76 -2.14 -8.28 4.31
N TYR A 77 -1.32 -7.88 3.35
CA TYR A 77 -1.51 -8.23 1.95
C TYR A 77 -0.17 -8.55 1.26
N TRP A 78 0.43 -9.66 1.69
CA TRP A 78 1.85 -9.98 1.41
C TRP A 78 2.15 -10.25 -0.07
N GLU A 79 1.22 -10.84 -0.82
CA GLU A 79 1.39 -11.11 -2.25
C GLU A 79 1.63 -9.82 -3.06
N TYR A 80 0.91 -8.74 -2.71
CA TYR A 80 1.01 -7.46 -3.41
C TYR A 80 2.19 -6.63 -2.91
N VAL A 81 2.45 -6.67 -1.60
CA VAL A 81 3.62 -6.02 -0.98
C VAL A 81 4.92 -6.54 -1.60
N LEU A 82 5.06 -7.86 -1.79
CA LEU A 82 6.26 -8.45 -2.36
C LEU A 82 6.44 -8.11 -3.85
N GLY A 83 5.37 -8.20 -4.65
CA GLY A 83 5.43 -7.89 -6.08
C GLY A 83 5.79 -6.42 -6.34
N ILE A 84 5.20 -5.51 -5.56
CA ILE A 84 5.47 -4.09 -5.67
C ILE A 84 6.87 -3.73 -5.15
N ALA A 85 7.27 -4.25 -3.99
CA ALA A 85 8.61 -4.01 -3.47
C ALA A 85 9.66 -4.49 -4.46
N ALA A 86 9.45 -5.66 -5.07
CA ALA A 86 10.33 -6.19 -6.11
C ALA A 86 10.35 -5.30 -7.36
N GLY A 87 9.19 -4.86 -7.87
CA GLY A 87 9.09 -3.97 -9.04
C GLY A 87 9.78 -2.63 -8.83
N TYR A 88 9.56 -1.98 -7.69
CA TYR A 88 10.20 -0.73 -7.33
C TYR A 88 11.71 -0.86 -7.16
N MET A 89 12.16 -1.94 -6.49
CA MET A 89 13.59 -2.22 -6.36
C MET A 89 14.24 -2.47 -7.72
N LEU A 90 13.53 -3.11 -8.66
CA LEU A 90 14.00 -3.29 -10.03
C LEU A 90 14.14 -1.94 -10.77
N GLU A 91 13.10 -1.11 -10.77
CA GLU A 91 13.10 0.14 -11.53
C GLU A 91 14.12 1.16 -11.02
N LYS A 92 14.39 1.19 -9.72
CA LYS A 92 15.22 2.24 -9.11
C LYS A 92 16.68 1.85 -8.90
N TYR A 93 16.99 0.55 -8.85
CA TYR A 93 18.34 0.07 -8.54
C TYR A 93 18.96 -0.80 -9.64
N LEU A 94 18.19 -1.22 -10.66
CA LEU A 94 18.68 -2.00 -11.78
C LEU A 94 18.55 -1.30 -13.15
N LEU A 95 18.07 -0.05 -13.17
CA LEU A 95 18.10 0.89 -14.30
C LEU A 95 18.78 2.19 -13.86
#